data_AF-A0A2D6AK21-F1
#
_entry.id   AF-A0A2D6AK21-F1
#
_cell.length_a   1.000
_cell.length_b   1.000
_cell.length_c   1.000
_cell.angle_alpha   90.00
_cell.angle_beta   90.00
_cell.angle_gamma   90.00
#
_symmetry.space_group_name_H-M   'P 1'
#
loop_
_entity.id
_entity.type
_entity.pdbx_description
1 polymer ?
#
loop_
_entity_poly.entity_id
_entity_poly.type
_entity_poly.pdbx_seq_one_letter_code
_entity_poly.pdbx_strand_id
1 'polypeptide(L)'
;MTFTVKKIDSTTPLSTEGTFTNPLCFTFDGIVGGSKRAQLLVENSGSSDESSLQVQTINNTELNGLTMEFSLDGDSWQSQLSLPTIEAGESLTFWMKVDIPAGQSIQSLQGAKLQVA
;
A
#
# COMPACT_ATOMS: atom_id res chain seq x y z
N MET A 1 12.37 -12.13 -8.30
CA MET A 1 11.71 -12.10 -6.99
C MET A 1 10.28 -11.67 -7.15
N THR A 2 9.36 -12.28 -6.42
CA THR A 2 7.92 -12.08 -6.61
C THR A 2 7.30 -11.71 -5.27
N PHE A 3 6.79 -10.49 -5.19
CA PHE A 3 5.98 -10.05 -4.07
C PHE A 3 4.54 -9.87 -4.54
N THR A 4 3.60 -10.38 -3.75
CA THR A 4 2.17 -10.14 -3.97
C THR A 4 1.66 -9.19 -2.90
N VAL A 5 1.02 -8.09 -3.33
CA VAL A 5 0.34 -7.16 -2.44
C VAL A 5 -1.15 -7.27 -2.66
N LYS A 6 -1.94 -7.46 -1.60
CA LYS A 6 -3.41 -7.52 -1.65
C LYS A 6 -4.03 -6.82 -0.44
N LYS A 7 -5.27 -6.33 -0.58
CA LYS A 7 -6.07 -6.00 0.61
C LYS A 7 -6.44 -7.31 1.30
N ILE A 8 -6.43 -7.34 2.63
CA ILE A 8 -6.74 -8.57 3.38
C ILE A 8 -8.17 -9.06 3.12
N ASP A 9 -9.09 -8.15 2.82
CA ASP A 9 -10.48 -8.43 2.46
C ASP A 9 -10.70 -8.69 0.96
N SER A 10 -9.63 -8.74 0.16
CA SER A 10 -9.67 -8.94 -1.28
C SER A 10 -8.89 -10.17 -1.71
N THR A 11 -9.51 -11.03 -2.51
CA THR A 11 -8.83 -12.15 -3.18
C THR A 11 -8.06 -11.71 -4.42
N THR A 12 -8.34 -10.52 -4.94
CA THR A 12 -7.67 -9.97 -6.11
C THR A 12 -6.41 -9.21 -5.67
N PRO A 13 -5.22 -9.58 -6.17
CA PRO A 13 -4.00 -8.87 -5.86
C PRO A 13 -4.02 -7.47 -6.48
N LEU A 14 -3.47 -6.50 -5.76
CA LEU A 14 -3.26 -5.14 -6.24
C LEU A 14 -1.98 -5.03 -7.09
N SER A 15 -0.99 -5.91 -6.84
CA SER A 15 0.24 -6.04 -7.61
C SER A 15 0.96 -7.36 -7.31
N THR A 16 1.78 -7.86 -8.23
CA THR A 16 2.42 -9.18 -8.18
C THR A 16 3.91 -9.21 -8.59
N GLU A 17 4.65 -8.09 -8.66
CA GLU A 17 6.05 -8.11 -9.15
C GLU A 17 7.08 -7.38 -8.27
N GLY A 18 8.29 -7.95 -8.17
CA GLY A 18 9.41 -7.48 -7.35
C GLY A 18 10.19 -6.27 -7.87
N THR A 19 9.63 -5.47 -8.79
CA THR A 19 10.11 -4.12 -9.12
C THR A 19 8.89 -3.28 -9.44
N PHE A 20 8.42 -2.47 -8.48
CA PHE A 20 7.21 -1.67 -8.68
C PHE A 20 7.58 -0.31 -9.27
N THR A 21 7.63 -0.24 -10.59
CA THR A 21 7.65 1.05 -11.29
C THR A 21 6.27 1.71 -11.31
N ASN A 22 5.21 0.89 -11.16
CA ASN A 22 3.82 1.32 -11.18
C ASN A 22 3.27 1.53 -9.76
N PRO A 23 2.52 2.62 -9.52
CA PRO A 23 1.79 2.81 -8.26
C PRO A 23 0.73 1.74 -8.06
N LEU A 24 0.53 1.33 -6.81
CA LEU A 24 -0.59 0.50 -6.37
C LEU A 24 -1.90 1.27 -6.60
N CYS A 25 -2.84 0.62 -7.27
CA CYS A 25 -4.19 1.12 -7.50
C CYS A 25 -5.14 0.60 -6.42
N PHE A 26 -5.91 1.49 -5.82
CA PHE A 26 -6.94 1.15 -4.85
C PHE A 26 -8.28 1.70 -5.32
N THR A 27 -9.29 0.84 -5.38
CA THR A 27 -10.67 1.29 -5.60
C THR A 27 -11.34 1.51 -4.24
N PHE A 28 -11.96 2.67 -4.07
CA PHE A 28 -12.74 3.07 -2.90
C PHE A 28 -14.09 3.59 -3.42
N ASP A 29 -14.93 2.71 -3.94
CA ASP A 29 -16.14 3.11 -4.66
C ASP A 29 -17.11 3.95 -3.81
N GLY A 30 -17.50 5.12 -4.34
CA GLY A 30 -18.64 5.89 -3.84
C GLY A 30 -18.43 6.58 -2.48
N ILE A 31 -17.18 6.70 -2.02
CA ILE A 31 -16.91 7.26 -0.70
C ILE A 31 -16.84 8.78 -0.74
N VAL A 32 -17.73 9.44 0.01
CA VAL A 32 -17.74 10.89 0.21
C VAL A 32 -17.19 11.24 1.59
N GLY A 33 -16.04 11.88 1.64
CA GLY A 33 -15.46 12.42 2.86
C GLY A 33 -15.01 11.40 3.94
N GLY A 34 -14.17 11.89 4.85
CA GLY A 34 -13.69 11.18 6.04
C GLY A 34 -12.47 10.30 5.80
N SER A 35 -11.91 9.79 6.90
CA SER A 35 -10.78 8.86 6.88
C SER A 35 -11.22 7.48 6.39
N LYS A 36 -10.43 6.88 5.50
CA LYS A 36 -10.57 5.50 5.09
C LYS A 36 -9.27 4.77 5.33
N ARG A 37 -9.37 3.55 5.85
CA ARG A 37 -8.24 2.70 6.18
C ARG A 37 -8.42 1.35 5.50
N ALA A 38 -7.33 0.77 5.02
CA ALA A 38 -7.28 -0.58 4.50
C ALA A 38 -6.04 -1.28 5.05
N GLN A 39 -6.19 -2.55 5.37
CA GLN A 39 -5.06 -3.40 5.74
C GLN A 39 -4.56 -4.14 4.49
N LEU A 40 -3.25 -4.07 4.28
CA LEU A 40 -2.57 -4.65 3.14
C LEU A 40 -1.69 -5.79 3.63
N LEU A 41 -1.71 -6.88 2.89
CA LEU A 41 -0.85 -8.04 3.07
C LEU A 41 0.16 -8.09 1.93
N VAL A 42 1.42 -8.24 2.30
CA VAL A 42 2.55 -8.44 1.41
C VAL A 42 3.06 -9.84 1.61
N GLU A 43 3.10 -10.65 0.55
CA GLU A 43 3.60 -12.02 0.57
C GLU A 43 4.84 -12.11 -0.31
N ASN A 44 5.94 -12.65 0.24
CA ASN A 44 7.13 -12.98 -0.54
C ASN A 44 7.03 -14.41 -1.07
N SER A 45 6.68 -14.56 -2.34
CA SER A 45 6.65 -15.87 -3.00
C SER A 45 7.91 -16.12 -3.84
N GLY A 46 8.97 -15.34 -3.64
CA GLY A 46 10.27 -15.53 -4.28
C GLY A 46 11.00 -16.78 -3.77
N SER A 47 11.95 -17.27 -4.56
CA SER A 47 12.80 -18.42 -4.22
C SER A 47 14.17 -18.05 -3.64
N SER A 48 14.42 -16.77 -3.40
CA SER A 48 15.69 -16.24 -2.91
C SER A 48 15.51 -15.61 -1.55
N ASP A 49 16.24 -16.13 -0.57
CA ASP A 49 16.24 -15.68 0.82
C ASP A 49 16.76 -14.24 0.93
N GLU A 50 16.12 -13.45 1.79
CA GLU A 50 16.45 -12.07 2.15
C GLU A 50 16.24 -11.00 1.07
N SER A 51 15.09 -10.34 1.10
CA SER A 51 14.94 -9.05 0.43
C SER A 51 14.09 -8.09 1.22
N SER A 52 14.60 -6.87 1.37
CA SER A 52 13.92 -5.81 2.10
C SER A 52 12.94 -5.09 1.18
N LEU A 53 11.72 -4.86 1.68
CA LEU A 53 10.74 -4.03 1.00
C LEU A 53 10.64 -2.69 1.70
N GLN A 54 10.66 -1.61 0.92
CA GLN A 54 10.31 -0.29 1.39
C GLN A 54 8.98 0.12 0.76
N VAL A 55 8.01 0.58 1.56
CA VAL A 55 6.81 1.25 1.04
C VAL A 55 7.05 2.75 1.10
N GLN A 56 6.91 3.43 -0.03
CA GLN A 56 7.00 4.88 -0.06
C GLN A 56 5.72 5.45 -0.67
N THR A 57 5.20 6.53 -0.07
CA THR A 57 4.21 7.35 -0.78
C THR A 57 4.92 7.94 -1.98
N ILE A 58 4.34 7.75 -3.15
CA ILE A 58 4.77 8.51 -4.32
C ILE A 58 3.97 9.77 -4.27
N ASN A 59 4.67 10.87 -3.98
CA ASN A 59 4.27 12.26 -4.23
C ASN A 59 2.76 12.55 -4.16
N ASN A 60 2.37 13.29 -3.12
CA ASN A 60 1.00 13.78 -2.85
C ASN A 60 0.27 14.40 -4.07
N THR A 61 1.00 14.82 -5.12
CA THR A 61 0.46 15.36 -6.37
C THR A 61 -0.24 14.34 -7.28
N GLU A 62 0.07 13.05 -7.21
CA GLU A 62 -0.63 12.00 -8.01
C GLU A 62 -1.99 11.62 -7.40
N LEU A 63 -2.23 11.99 -6.13
CA LEU A 63 -3.41 11.63 -5.34
C LEU A 63 -4.51 12.69 -5.37
N ASN A 64 -4.56 13.55 -6.38
CA ASN A 64 -5.53 14.66 -6.46
C ASN A 64 -5.53 15.60 -5.23
N GLY A 65 -4.39 15.75 -4.55
CA GLY A 65 -4.26 16.57 -3.34
C GLY A 65 -4.73 15.89 -2.04
N LEU A 66 -5.01 14.59 -2.08
CA LEU A 66 -5.32 13.79 -0.90
C LEU A 66 -4.05 13.33 -0.20
N THR A 67 -4.11 13.26 1.13
CA THR A 67 -2.98 12.75 1.93
C THR A 67 -3.17 11.27 2.19
N MET A 68 -2.16 10.47 1.83
CA MET A 68 -2.04 9.07 2.25
C MET A 68 -0.99 8.92 3.33
N GLU A 69 -1.27 8.03 4.27
CA GLU A 69 -0.37 7.67 5.36
C GLU A 69 -0.37 6.15 5.54
N PHE A 70 0.70 5.62 6.10
CA PHE A 70 0.89 4.20 6.36
C PHE A 70 1.26 3.94 7.81
N SER A 71 1.01 2.72 8.28
CA SER A 71 1.27 2.32 9.65
C SER A 71 1.53 0.81 9.74
N LEU A 72 2.49 0.38 10.57
CA LEU A 72 2.70 -1.05 10.86
C LEU A 72 1.78 -1.55 11.99
N ASP A 73 1.47 -0.68 12.95
CA ASP A 73 0.73 -1.00 14.19
C ASP A 73 -0.76 -0.61 14.12
N GLY A 74 -1.14 0.28 13.19
CA GLY A 74 -2.47 0.87 13.08
C GLY A 74 -2.65 2.17 13.89
N ASP A 75 -1.64 2.54 14.68
CA ASP A 75 -1.67 3.64 15.65
C ASP A 75 -0.73 4.77 15.26
N SER A 76 0.46 4.45 14.75
CA SER A 76 1.50 5.38 14.33
C SER A 76 1.49 5.55 12.81
N TRP A 77 1.15 6.75 12.33
CA TRP A 77 0.94 7.03 10.89
C TRP A 77 2.07 7.88 10.33
N GLN A 78 2.58 7.50 9.15
CA GLN A 78 3.69 8.17 8.48
C GLN A 78 3.44 8.27 6.97
N SER A 79 3.94 9.32 6.33
CA SER A 79 3.89 9.47 4.86
C SER A 79 4.82 8.50 4.13
N GLN A 80 5.80 7.91 4.81
CA GLN A 80 6.69 6.89 4.28
C GLN A 80 6.86 5.78 5.32
N LEU A 81 6.90 4.53 4.88
CA LEU A 81 6.99 3.38 5.79
C LEU A 81 7.99 2.35 5.26
N SER A 82 9.11 2.24 5.96
CA SER A 82 10.03 1.12 5.74
C SER A 82 9.42 -0.14 6.34
N LEU A 83 9.20 -1.17 5.50
CA LEU A 83 8.81 -2.48 6.01
C LEU A 83 10.07 -3.22 6.48
N PRO A 84 9.96 -4.10 7.49
CA PRO A 84 11.01 -5.06 7.77
C PRO A 84 11.31 -5.95 6.56
N THR A 85 12.46 -6.60 6.57
CA THR A 85 12.78 -7.67 5.63
C THR A 85 11.71 -8.76 5.71
N ILE A 86 11.30 -9.26 4.54
CA ILE A 86 10.33 -10.36 4.44
C ILE A 86 11.06 -11.53 3.79
N GLU A 87 11.26 -12.62 4.53
CA GLU A 87 11.97 -13.79 4.00
C GLU A 87 11.11 -14.54 2.97
N ALA A 88 11.73 -15.45 2.22
CA ALA A 88 11.01 -16.26 1.25
C ALA A 88 9.96 -17.14 1.94
N GLY A 89 8.70 -17.05 1.49
CA GLY A 89 7.57 -17.75 2.10
C GLY A 89 6.94 -17.02 3.28
N GLU A 90 7.49 -15.87 3.71
CA GLU A 90 6.90 -15.04 4.74
C GLU A 90 5.90 -14.02 4.20
N SER A 91 5.18 -13.42 5.14
CA SER A 91 4.22 -12.37 4.85
C SER A 91 4.18 -11.31 5.95
N LEU A 92 3.86 -10.08 5.56
CA LEU A 92 3.75 -8.94 6.45
C LEU A 92 2.46 -8.17 6.17
N THR A 93 1.84 -7.68 7.24
CA THR A 93 0.70 -6.76 7.12
C THR A 93 1.09 -5.33 7.50
N PHE A 94 0.55 -4.36 6.79
CA PHE A 94 0.60 -2.95 7.16
C PHE A 94 -0.73 -2.28 6.83
N TRP A 95 -0.96 -1.11 7.40
CA TRP A 95 -2.14 -0.29 7.17
C TRP A 95 -1.83 0.87 6.25
N MET A 96 -2.83 1.23 5.45
CA MET A 96 -2.87 2.46 4.68
C MET A 96 -4.11 3.25 5.10
N LYS A 97 -3.98 4.57 5.21
CA LYS A 97 -5.06 5.52 5.45
C LYS A 97 -5.04 6.58 4.37
N VAL A 98 -6.23 6.99 3.93
CA VAL A 98 -6.45 8.18 3.13
C VAL A 98 -7.49 9.05 3.82
N ASP A 99 -7.22 10.35 3.92
CA ASP A 99 -8.17 11.33 4.43
C ASP A 99 -8.83 12.08 3.25
N ILE A 100 -10.14 11.88 3.08
CA ILE A 100 -10.92 12.46 1.99
C ILE A 100 -11.64 13.72 2.51
N PRO A 101 -11.40 14.91 1.93
CA PRO A 101 -12.14 16.11 2.31
C PRO A 101 -13.65 15.96 2.12
N ALA A 102 -14.42 16.60 3.00
CA ALA A 102 -15.88 16.61 2.88
C ALA A 102 -16.31 17.18 1.50
N GLY A 103 -17.25 16.51 0.85
CA GLY A 103 -17.74 16.90 -0.47
C GLY A 103 -16.91 16.40 -1.66
N GLN A 104 -15.81 15.66 -1.43
CA GLN A 104 -15.10 14.95 -2.49
C GLN A 104 -15.50 13.48 -2.53
N SER A 105 -15.72 12.96 -3.73
CA SER A 105 -15.92 11.53 -4.00
C SER A 105 -14.72 10.96 -4.74
N ILE A 106 -14.26 9.78 -4.33
CA ILE A 106 -13.21 9.04 -5.03
C ILE A 106 -13.81 7.74 -5.55
N GLN A 107 -13.40 7.33 -6.75
CA GLN A 107 -13.69 5.99 -7.28
C GLN A 107 -12.42 5.14 -7.21
N SER A 108 -11.30 5.68 -7.68
CA SER A 108 -9.99 5.04 -7.59
C SER A 108 -8.90 6.01 -7.13
N LEU A 109 -7.93 5.47 -6.41
CA LEU A 109 -6.77 6.16 -5.88
C LEU A 109 -5.51 5.41 -6.32
N GLN A 110 -4.55 6.12 -6.89
CA GLN A 110 -3.26 5.56 -7.29
C GLN A 110 -2.18 6.44 -6.66
N GLY A 111 -1.20 5.87 -5.96
CA GLY A 111 -0.08 6.67 -5.47
C GLY A 111 0.80 6.08 -4.37
N ALA A 112 0.61 4.82 -3.99
CA ALA A 112 1.60 4.13 -3.17
C ALA A 112 2.54 3.35 -4.11
N LYS A 113 3.86 3.46 -3.99
CA LYS A 113 4.77 2.49 -4.63
C LYS A 113 5.50 1.69 -3.58
N LEU A 114 5.66 0.41 -3.86
CA LEU A 114 6.59 -0.45 -3.14
C LEU A 114 7.92 -0.40 -3.88
N GLN A 115 9.02 -0.20 -3.18
CA GLN A 115 10.34 -0.35 -3.76
C GLN A 115 11.04 -1.47 -3.03
N VAL A 116 11.54 -2.46 -3.77
CA VAL A 116 12.48 -3.43 -3.23
C VAL A 116 13.83 -2.74 -3.09
N ALA A 117 14.45 -2.87 -1.93
CA ALA A 117 15.81 -2.40 -1.64
C ALA A 117 16.76 -3.57 -1.47
#